data_AF-A0A3Q4HKW1-F1
#
_entry.id   AF-A0A3Q4HKW1-F1
#
_cell.length_a   1.000
_cell.length_b   1.000
_cell.length_c   1.000
_cell.angle_alpha   90.00
_cell.angle_beta   90.00
_cell.angle_gamma   90.00
#
_symmetry.space_group_name_H-M   'P 1'
#
loop_
_entity.id
_entity.type
_entity.pdbx_description
1 polymer ?
#
loop_
_entity_poly.entity_id
_entity_poly.type
_entity_poly.pdbx_seq_one_letter_code
_entity_poly.pdbx_strand_id
1 'polypeptide(L)'
;MGGEVNSAALLEFQGHINRFQRLCLSLLGRLAGSERDRLLKQAEISAPGDSAERREEMEVAMQQVCANIMEYCQALLLQSSAQAQFSICLFSPSGSEPAGRDGARTDLSSTVPSMAYSRVPSLGLVLYLLKNSAADFFRFHQSHRQSLGKLQSLDQLPPEELKELCQGLVSGPGGVEKISSVQRSLLAKRRLVQLINNRAKLLALCSYVIETCLFVLWRHLEYYLLHCIPTDPKDSLLPGSTLYRSRLADDSFSGLQASGGRGLSLSRVSQQDLDLLKSDMAAGFGEALQRKLLEVEGSYSQVRSRYTFIQALVRRIRGLLRQPKS
;
A
#
# COMPACT_ATOMS: atom_id res chain seq x y z
N MET A 1 -10.42 40.41 -20.38
CA MET A 1 -10.76 39.05 -20.84
C MET A 1 -9.65 38.00 -20.63
N GLY A 2 -8.61 38.24 -19.81
CA GLY A 2 -7.53 37.25 -19.59
C GLY A 2 -7.64 36.39 -18.32
N GLY A 3 -8.55 36.70 -17.39
CA GLY A 3 -8.65 36.03 -16.08
C GLY A 3 -9.47 34.73 -16.08
N GLU A 4 -10.46 34.60 -16.96
CA GLU A 4 -11.37 33.43 -16.99
C GLU A 4 -10.74 32.21 -17.68
N VAL A 5 -9.91 32.43 -18.69
CA VAL A 5 -9.22 31.34 -19.43
C VAL A 5 -8.23 30.60 -18.51
N ASN A 6 -7.54 31.33 -17.62
CA ASN A 6 -6.64 30.73 -16.63
C ASN A 6 -7.39 29.94 -15.54
N SER A 7 -8.62 30.37 -15.19
CA SER A 7 -9.45 29.67 -14.21
C SER A 7 -9.99 28.34 -14.76
N ALA A 8 -10.45 28.33 -16.02
CA ALA A 8 -10.92 27.12 -16.69
C ALA A 8 -9.79 26.07 -16.86
N ALA A 9 -8.60 26.50 -17.31
CA ALA A 9 -7.44 25.62 -17.45
C ALA A 9 -6.98 25.03 -16.10
N LEU A 10 -7.02 25.82 -15.02
CA LEU A 10 -6.70 25.35 -13.67
C LEU A 10 -7.71 24.30 -13.17
N LEU A 11 -9.00 24.50 -13.45
CA LEU A 11 -10.06 23.54 -13.10
C LEU A 11 -9.92 22.23 -13.89
N GLU A 12 -9.61 22.30 -15.18
CA GLU A 12 -9.34 21.13 -16.01
C GLU A 12 -8.13 20.34 -15.51
N PHE A 13 -7.02 21.02 -15.22
CA PHE A 13 -5.82 20.41 -14.67
C PHE A 13 -6.08 19.74 -13.32
N GLN A 14 -6.86 20.39 -12.44
CA GLN A 14 -7.29 19.82 -11.17
C GLN A 14 -8.18 18.58 -11.37
N GLY A 15 -9.01 18.57 -12.42
CA GLY A 15 -9.79 17.40 -12.83
C GLY A 15 -8.90 16.21 -13.20
N HIS A 16 -7.85 16.47 -13.98
CA HIS A 16 -6.86 15.45 -14.37
C HIS A 16 -6.07 14.90 -13.19
N ILE A 17 -5.59 15.75 -12.28
CA ILE A 17 -4.90 15.33 -11.04
C ILE A 17 -5.80 14.40 -10.22
N ASN A 18 -7.05 14.81 -10.00
CA ASN A 18 -8.01 14.01 -9.24
C ASN A 18 -8.29 12.66 -9.89
N ARG A 19 -8.37 12.60 -11.23
CA ARG A 19 -8.54 11.35 -11.97
C ARG A 19 -7.31 10.45 -11.83
N PHE A 20 -6.11 11.02 -11.98
CA PHE A 20 -4.85 10.31 -11.80
C PHE A 20 -4.76 9.69 -10.40
N GLN A 21 -5.00 10.48 -9.35
CA GLN A 21 -5.03 10.01 -7.97
C GLN A 21 -5.99 8.82 -7.78
N ARG A 22 -7.22 8.89 -8.31
CA ARG A 22 -8.19 7.80 -8.21
C ARG A 22 -7.70 6.53 -8.92
N LEU A 23 -7.07 6.67 -10.09
CA LEU A 23 -6.51 5.54 -10.83
C LEU A 23 -5.35 4.88 -10.08
N CYS A 24 -4.45 5.68 -9.49
CA CYS A 24 -3.36 5.17 -8.64
C CYS A 24 -3.92 4.38 -7.46
N LEU A 25 -4.88 4.93 -6.74
CA LEU A 25 -5.49 4.28 -5.59
C LEU A 25 -6.29 3.00 -5.96
N SER A 26 -6.96 3.00 -7.11
CA SER A 26 -7.61 1.80 -7.65
C SER A 26 -6.61 0.69 -8.01
N LEU A 27 -5.45 1.07 -8.57
CA LEU A 27 -4.38 0.14 -8.89
C LEU A 27 -3.79 -0.48 -7.63
N LEU A 28 -3.60 0.31 -6.56
CA LEU A 28 -3.18 -0.18 -5.25
C LEU A 28 -4.13 -1.25 -4.71
N GLY A 29 -5.44 -1.02 -4.82
CA GLY A 29 -6.47 -1.98 -4.42
C GLY A 29 -6.35 -3.34 -5.11
N ARG A 30 -6.02 -3.35 -6.41
CA ARG A 30 -5.80 -4.57 -7.18
C ARG A 30 -4.51 -5.28 -6.77
N LEU A 31 -3.42 -4.54 -6.64
CA LEU A 31 -2.11 -5.11 -6.36
C LEU A 31 -1.92 -5.55 -4.89
N ALA A 32 -2.68 -4.97 -3.96
CA ALA A 32 -2.63 -5.37 -2.56
C ALA A 32 -3.27 -6.74 -2.31
N GLY A 33 -4.24 -7.17 -3.14
CA GLY A 33 -5.11 -8.34 -2.89
C GLY A 33 -4.97 -9.50 -3.88
N SER A 34 -6.03 -10.31 -4.00
CA SER A 34 -6.04 -11.58 -4.75
C SER A 34 -5.82 -11.45 -6.26
N GLU A 35 -6.06 -10.26 -6.83
CA GLU A 35 -5.74 -9.97 -8.24
C GLU A 35 -4.22 -10.07 -8.50
N ARG A 36 -3.38 -9.79 -7.50
CA ARG A 36 -1.93 -10.01 -7.59
C ARG A 36 -1.60 -11.45 -7.96
N ASP A 37 -2.19 -12.41 -7.25
CA ASP A 37 -1.92 -13.83 -7.46
C ASP A 37 -2.49 -14.31 -8.80
N ARG A 38 -3.63 -13.76 -9.23
CA ARG A 38 -4.21 -14.04 -10.55
C ARG A 38 -3.30 -13.56 -11.69
N LEU A 39 -2.78 -12.35 -11.58
CA LEU A 39 -1.85 -11.78 -12.55
C LEU A 39 -0.57 -12.61 -12.63
N LEU A 40 0.01 -13.00 -11.49
CA LEU A 40 1.21 -13.86 -11.47
C LEU A 40 0.95 -15.22 -12.13
N LYS A 41 -0.17 -15.88 -11.83
CA LYS A 41 -0.58 -17.14 -12.48
C LYS A 41 -0.78 -16.98 -13.99
N GLN A 42 -1.37 -15.87 -14.44
CA GLN A 42 -1.59 -15.61 -15.86
C GLN A 42 -0.26 -15.41 -16.61
N ALA A 43 0.73 -14.79 -15.97
CA ALA A 43 2.05 -14.60 -16.55
C ALA A 43 2.81 -15.94 -16.72
N GLU A 44 2.66 -16.86 -15.76
CA GLU A 44 3.22 -18.21 -15.85
C GLU A 44 2.65 -19.01 -17.03
N ILE A 45 1.33 -18.94 -17.23
CA ILE A 45 0.63 -19.66 -18.32
C ILE A 45 1.05 -19.12 -19.70
N SER A 46 1.31 -17.82 -19.80
CA SER A 46 1.56 -17.15 -21.08
C SER A 46 2.97 -17.41 -21.65
N ALA A 47 3.93 -17.85 -20.81
CA ALA A 47 5.31 -18.10 -21.22
C ALA A 47 5.99 -19.18 -20.34
N PRO A 48 5.71 -20.47 -20.58
CA PRO A 48 6.20 -21.55 -19.71
C PRO A 48 7.73 -21.68 -19.64
N GLY A 49 8.46 -21.32 -20.72
CA GLY A 49 9.92 -21.47 -20.83
C GLY A 49 10.76 -20.50 -19.99
N ASP A 50 10.28 -19.28 -19.76
CA ASP A 50 10.94 -18.22 -18.94
C ASP A 50 10.10 -17.89 -17.68
N SER A 51 9.18 -18.78 -17.32
CA SER A 51 8.13 -18.49 -16.34
C SER A 51 8.66 -18.05 -14.97
N ALA A 52 9.77 -18.63 -14.51
CA ALA A 52 10.33 -18.33 -13.18
C ALA A 52 10.97 -16.93 -13.10
N GLU A 53 11.82 -16.56 -14.07
CA GLU A 53 12.47 -15.24 -14.09
C GLU A 53 11.44 -14.13 -14.34
N ARG A 54 10.51 -14.34 -15.27
CA ARG A 54 9.45 -13.38 -15.55
C ARG A 54 8.50 -13.17 -14.36
N ARG A 55 8.15 -14.24 -13.65
CA ARG A 55 7.34 -14.16 -12.42
C ARG A 55 8.05 -13.34 -11.35
N GLU A 56 9.34 -13.55 -11.19
CA GLU A 56 10.19 -12.83 -10.26
C GLU A 56 10.28 -11.33 -10.58
N GLU A 57 10.51 -10.98 -11.83
CA GLU A 57 10.53 -9.57 -12.29
C GLU A 57 9.17 -8.90 -12.08
N MET A 58 8.09 -9.64 -12.37
CA MET A 58 6.72 -9.15 -12.17
C MET A 58 6.39 -8.94 -10.69
N GLU A 59 6.84 -9.81 -9.79
CA GLU A 59 6.70 -9.64 -8.35
C GLU A 59 7.40 -8.35 -7.87
N VAL A 60 8.62 -8.07 -8.38
CA VAL A 60 9.33 -6.81 -8.11
C VAL A 60 8.57 -5.60 -8.64
N ALA A 61 8.12 -5.66 -9.90
CA ALA A 61 7.42 -4.54 -10.53
C ALA A 61 6.11 -4.21 -9.80
N MET A 62 5.34 -5.23 -9.40
CA MET A 62 4.13 -5.03 -8.59
C MET A 62 4.44 -4.37 -7.25
N GLN A 63 5.48 -4.83 -6.55
CA GLN A 63 5.86 -4.25 -5.26
C GLN A 63 6.37 -2.81 -5.41
N GLN A 64 7.08 -2.49 -6.50
CA GLN A 64 7.51 -1.13 -6.84
C GLN A 64 6.31 -0.21 -7.10
N VAL A 65 5.29 -0.69 -7.81
CA VAL A 65 4.06 0.09 -8.03
C VAL A 65 3.38 0.40 -6.69
N CYS A 66 3.26 -0.58 -5.79
CA CYS A 66 2.72 -0.35 -4.44
C CYS A 66 3.57 0.69 -3.67
N ALA A 67 4.89 0.57 -3.70
CA ALA A 67 5.81 1.52 -3.08
C ALA A 67 5.61 2.95 -3.60
N ASN A 68 5.59 3.13 -4.92
CA ASN A 68 5.45 4.44 -5.57
C ASN A 68 4.08 5.08 -5.28
N ILE A 69 3.00 4.30 -5.27
CA ILE A 69 1.67 4.82 -4.93
C ILE A 69 1.60 5.23 -3.45
N MET A 70 2.20 4.46 -2.56
CA MET A 70 2.26 4.81 -1.14
C MET A 70 3.12 6.05 -0.89
N GLU A 71 4.26 6.18 -1.59
CA GLU A 71 5.09 7.38 -1.57
C GLU A 71 4.33 8.61 -2.06
N TYR A 72 3.59 8.47 -3.17
CA TYR A 72 2.70 9.52 -3.65
C TYR A 72 1.69 9.94 -2.58
N CYS A 73 1.06 8.99 -1.88
CA CYS A 73 0.14 9.29 -0.78
C CYS A 73 0.84 10.03 0.38
N GLN A 74 2.06 9.60 0.74
CA GLN A 74 2.86 10.28 1.77
C GLN A 74 3.23 11.70 1.36
N ALA A 75 3.66 11.92 0.11
CA ALA A 75 4.02 13.23 -0.41
C ALA A 75 2.84 14.20 -0.34
N LEU A 76 1.65 13.77 -0.75
CA LEU A 76 0.43 14.58 -0.63
C LEU A 76 0.10 14.95 0.83
N LEU A 77 0.23 14.00 1.75
CA LEU A 77 -0.03 14.24 3.17
C LEU A 77 0.99 15.24 3.76
N LEU A 78 2.26 15.12 3.41
CA LEU A 78 3.32 16.03 3.85
C LEU A 78 3.14 17.45 3.29
N GLN A 79 2.66 17.57 2.05
CA GLN A 79 2.38 18.86 1.41
C GLN A 79 1.12 19.55 1.96
N SER A 80 0.16 18.79 2.47
CA SER A 80 -1.12 19.35 2.92
C SER A 80 -1.00 20.32 4.08
N SER A 81 -0.41 19.89 5.19
CA SER A 81 -0.11 20.71 6.36
C SER A 81 0.68 19.90 7.39
N ALA A 82 1.54 20.58 8.15
CA ALA A 82 2.14 20.01 9.34
C ALA A 82 1.07 19.72 10.43
N GLN A 83 -0.01 20.50 10.46
CA GLN A 83 -1.10 20.36 11.42
C GLN A 83 -2.14 19.38 10.91
N ALA A 84 -2.48 18.36 11.71
CA ALA A 84 -3.40 17.30 11.31
C ALA A 84 -4.82 17.80 11.02
N GLN A 85 -5.23 18.96 11.56
CA GLN A 85 -6.53 19.60 11.32
C GLN A 85 -6.79 19.96 9.85
N PHE A 86 -5.72 20.14 9.05
CA PHE A 86 -5.81 20.50 7.63
C PHE A 86 -5.32 19.36 6.72
N SER A 87 -5.31 18.12 7.21
CA SER A 87 -4.85 16.97 6.43
C SER A 87 -5.77 16.70 5.25
N ILE A 88 -5.18 16.49 4.06
CA ILE A 88 -5.92 15.94 2.92
C ILE A 88 -6.35 14.51 3.28
N CYS A 89 -7.61 14.17 2.99
CA CYS A 89 -8.12 12.82 3.16
C CYS A 89 -8.06 12.05 1.85
N LEU A 90 -7.14 11.08 1.78
CA LEU A 90 -6.96 10.22 0.61
C LEU A 90 -7.76 8.92 0.70
N PHE A 91 -8.09 8.51 1.93
CA PHE A 91 -8.81 7.28 2.24
C PHE A 91 -10.02 7.58 3.12
N SER A 92 -11.13 6.89 2.90
CA SER A 92 -12.35 7.02 3.70
C SER A 92 -12.20 6.39 5.10
N PRO A 93 -12.95 6.87 6.10
CA PRO A 93 -12.87 6.41 7.50
C PRO A 93 -13.56 5.07 7.70
N SER A 94 -13.05 4.02 7.04
CA SER A 94 -13.53 2.66 7.22
C SER A 94 -12.34 1.70 7.35
N GLY A 95 -12.42 0.78 8.32
CA GLY A 95 -11.44 -0.28 8.51
C GLY A 95 -11.78 -1.58 7.80
N SER A 96 -12.92 -1.64 7.09
CA SER A 96 -13.32 -2.81 6.33
C SER A 96 -12.25 -3.14 5.28
N GLU A 97 -11.72 -4.36 5.34
CA GLU A 97 -10.79 -4.86 4.34
C GLU A 97 -11.44 -4.77 2.94
N PRO A 98 -10.66 -4.47 1.89
CA PRO A 98 -11.17 -4.53 0.53
C PRO A 98 -11.68 -5.96 0.33
N ALA A 99 -12.99 -6.13 0.15
CA ALA A 99 -13.60 -7.43 0.04
C ALA A 99 -12.86 -8.23 -1.05
N GLY A 100 -12.02 -9.18 -0.61
CA GLY A 100 -11.58 -10.26 -1.45
C GLY A 100 -12.85 -11.03 -1.78
N ARG A 101 -13.45 -10.75 -2.94
CA ARG A 101 -14.52 -11.58 -3.49
C ARG A 101 -13.90 -12.92 -3.88
N ASP A 102 -13.60 -13.74 -2.88
CA ASP A 102 -13.53 -15.18 -3.03
C ASP A 102 -14.98 -15.70 -3.10
N GLY A 103 -15.25 -16.44 -4.17
CA GLY A 103 -16.59 -16.63 -4.70
C GLY A 103 -17.49 -17.56 -3.88
N ALA A 104 -18.75 -17.16 -3.77
CA ALA A 104 -19.92 -18.03 -3.87
C ALA A 104 -21.17 -17.18 -4.11
N ARG A 105 -21.84 -17.43 -5.25
CA ARG A 105 -23.27 -17.24 -5.52
C ARG A 105 -23.97 -16.03 -4.87
N THR A 106 -24.13 -14.97 -5.66
CA THR A 106 -25.38 -14.20 -5.67
C THR A 106 -25.79 -13.99 -7.12
N ASP A 107 -27.01 -14.43 -7.38
CA ASP A 107 -27.71 -14.57 -8.65
C ASP A 107 -27.58 -13.39 -9.63
N LEU A 108 -27.48 -13.78 -10.90
CA LEU A 108 -28.08 -13.16 -12.09
C LEU A 108 -28.89 -11.87 -11.86
N SER A 109 -28.23 -10.71 -11.87
CA SER A 109 -28.71 -9.44 -12.46
C SER A 109 -27.79 -8.29 -12.07
N SER A 110 -26.80 -7.98 -12.91
CA SER A 110 -26.25 -6.63 -13.08
C SER A 110 -25.10 -6.67 -14.09
N THR A 111 -25.47 -6.85 -15.35
CA THR A 111 -24.69 -6.42 -16.50
C THR A 111 -24.56 -4.90 -16.50
N VAL A 112 -23.81 -4.32 -15.56
CA VAL A 112 -23.28 -2.96 -15.68
C VAL A 112 -21.95 -2.84 -14.92
N PRO A 113 -20.79 -2.70 -15.59
CA PRO A 113 -19.55 -2.25 -14.93
C PRO A 113 -19.61 -0.72 -14.79
N SER A 114 -20.52 -0.19 -13.98
CA SER A 114 -20.67 1.26 -13.76
C SER A 114 -20.94 1.54 -12.29
N MET A 115 -19.87 1.83 -11.53
CA MET A 115 -19.82 2.72 -10.34
C MET A 115 -18.62 2.46 -9.40
N ALA A 116 -17.78 1.45 -9.64
CA ALA A 116 -16.63 1.17 -8.76
C ALA A 116 -15.50 2.24 -8.81
N TYR A 117 -15.48 3.11 -9.82
CA TYR A 117 -14.49 4.19 -9.96
C TYR A 117 -14.79 5.45 -9.14
N SER A 118 -15.94 5.52 -8.47
CA SER A 118 -16.43 6.73 -7.81
C SER A 118 -16.12 6.80 -6.31
N ARG A 119 -15.90 5.66 -5.64
CA ARG A 119 -15.65 5.64 -4.19
C ARG A 119 -14.16 5.71 -3.90
N VAL A 120 -13.81 6.64 -3.01
CA VAL A 120 -12.47 6.75 -2.39
C VAL A 120 -12.18 5.44 -1.65
N PRO A 121 -10.99 4.83 -1.79
CA PRO A 121 -10.64 3.62 -1.05
C PRO A 121 -10.72 3.85 0.47
N SER A 122 -10.91 2.79 1.24
CA SER A 122 -10.95 2.86 2.71
C SER A 122 -9.55 2.75 3.33
N LEU A 123 -9.41 3.21 4.57
CA LEU A 123 -8.18 2.95 5.35
C LEU A 123 -7.93 1.45 5.57
N GLY A 124 -8.98 0.63 5.51
CA GLY A 124 -8.88 -0.82 5.50
C GLY A 124 -7.98 -1.37 4.38
N LEU A 125 -7.91 -0.71 3.22
CA LEU A 125 -6.96 -1.07 2.16
C LEU A 125 -5.51 -0.89 2.60
N VAL A 126 -5.20 0.23 3.27
CA VAL A 126 -3.85 0.52 3.75
C VAL A 126 -3.44 -0.47 4.85
N LEU A 127 -4.38 -0.79 5.76
CA LEU A 127 -4.16 -1.80 6.79
C LEU A 127 -3.95 -3.19 6.19
N TYR A 128 -4.72 -3.56 5.18
CA TYR A 128 -4.57 -4.83 4.47
C TYR A 128 -3.22 -4.92 3.75
N LEU A 129 -2.81 -3.88 3.04
CA LEU A 129 -1.47 -3.80 2.42
C LEU A 129 -0.35 -3.90 3.45
N LEU A 130 -0.51 -3.28 4.62
CA LEU A 130 0.46 -3.38 5.73
C LEU A 130 0.60 -4.83 6.22
N LYS A 131 -0.52 -5.53 6.45
CA LYS A 131 -0.52 -6.95 6.85
C LYS A 131 0.18 -7.83 5.81
N ASN A 132 -0.17 -7.65 4.54
CA ASN A 132 0.41 -8.42 3.44
C ASN A 132 1.90 -8.13 3.28
N SER A 133 2.32 -6.87 3.30
CA SER A 133 3.73 -6.49 3.20
C SER A 133 4.56 -7.03 4.37
N ALA A 134 4.00 -7.05 5.59
CA ALA A 134 4.65 -7.68 6.73
C ALA A 134 4.76 -9.20 6.56
N ALA A 135 3.76 -9.88 6.00
CA ALA A 135 3.85 -11.31 5.72
C ALA A 135 4.87 -11.63 4.62
N ASP A 136 4.81 -10.90 3.52
CA ASP A 136 5.73 -11.03 2.40
C ASP A 136 7.17 -10.76 2.81
N PHE A 137 7.41 -9.80 3.71
CA PHE A 137 8.74 -9.53 4.26
C PHE A 137 9.38 -10.80 4.84
N PHE A 138 8.68 -11.54 5.72
CA PHE A 138 9.25 -12.77 6.31
C PHE A 138 9.45 -13.87 5.28
N ARG A 139 8.52 -14.02 4.33
CA ARG A 139 8.66 -14.97 3.22
C ARG A 139 9.91 -14.67 2.39
N PHE A 140 10.12 -13.41 2.02
CA PHE A 140 11.30 -12.97 1.27
C PHE A 140 12.57 -13.08 2.10
N HIS A 141 12.52 -12.80 3.40
CA HIS A 141 13.67 -12.88 4.30
C HIS A 141 14.14 -14.32 4.48
N GLN A 142 13.21 -15.25 4.67
CA GLN A 142 13.50 -16.68 4.72
C GLN A 142 14.10 -17.17 3.40
N SER A 143 13.48 -16.83 2.26
CA SER A 143 13.99 -17.19 0.93
C SER A 143 15.39 -16.62 0.68
N HIS A 144 15.64 -15.36 1.05
CA HIS A 144 16.95 -14.72 0.95
C HIS A 144 18.01 -15.46 1.76
N ARG A 145 17.72 -15.80 3.03
CA ARG A 145 18.64 -16.56 3.89
C ARG A 145 18.93 -17.95 3.34
N GLN A 146 17.92 -18.64 2.80
CA GLN A 146 18.10 -19.94 2.18
C GLN A 146 19.02 -19.86 0.94
N SER A 147 18.77 -18.92 0.02
CA SER A 147 19.62 -18.73 -1.15
C SER A 147 21.05 -18.33 -0.79
N LEU A 148 21.22 -17.50 0.26
CA LEU A 148 22.54 -17.14 0.77
C LEU A 148 23.29 -18.35 1.33
N GLY A 149 22.61 -19.20 2.11
CA GLY A 149 23.17 -20.45 2.62
C GLY A 149 23.62 -21.38 1.48
N LYS A 150 22.76 -21.57 0.47
CA LYS A 150 23.11 -22.36 -0.73
C LYS A 150 24.31 -21.81 -1.48
N LEU A 151 24.46 -20.49 -1.56
CA LEU A 151 25.62 -19.84 -2.20
C LEU A 151 26.90 -20.07 -1.41
N GLN A 152 26.84 -20.05 -0.07
CA GLN A 152 27.99 -20.30 0.81
C GLN A 152 28.46 -21.75 0.75
N SER A 153 27.52 -22.71 0.60
CA SER A 153 27.81 -24.14 0.53
C SER A 153 27.67 -24.71 -0.89
N LEU A 154 27.98 -23.93 -1.93
CA LEU A 154 27.73 -24.29 -3.33
C LEU A 154 28.37 -25.64 -3.71
N ASP A 155 29.59 -25.89 -3.27
CA ASP A 155 30.35 -27.12 -3.59
C ASP A 155 29.78 -28.37 -2.91
N GLN A 156 28.91 -28.20 -1.92
CA GLN A 156 28.26 -29.28 -1.16
C GLN A 156 26.82 -29.54 -1.62
N LEU A 157 26.32 -28.79 -2.61
CA LEU A 157 24.94 -28.96 -3.09
C LEU A 157 24.78 -30.28 -3.87
N PRO A 158 23.65 -30.99 -3.67
CA PRO A 158 23.32 -32.16 -4.47
C PRO A 158 23.25 -31.83 -5.98
N PRO A 159 23.64 -32.75 -6.87
CA PRO A 159 23.53 -32.58 -8.32
C PRO A 159 22.12 -32.20 -8.79
N GLU A 160 21.09 -32.72 -8.12
CA GLU A 160 19.68 -32.47 -8.39
C GLU A 160 19.33 -31.00 -8.13
N GLU A 161 19.78 -30.43 -7.02
CA GLU A 161 19.58 -29.01 -6.70
C GLU A 161 20.31 -28.10 -7.70
N LEU A 162 21.53 -28.48 -8.09
CA LEU A 162 22.26 -27.76 -9.13
C LEU A 162 21.54 -27.82 -10.48
N LYS A 163 20.89 -28.95 -10.81
CA LYS A 163 20.07 -29.07 -12.02
C LYS A 163 18.86 -28.14 -11.95
N GLU A 164 18.12 -28.12 -10.84
CA GLU A 164 16.96 -27.24 -10.65
C GLU A 164 17.32 -25.75 -10.80
N LEU A 165 18.44 -25.32 -10.21
CA LEU A 165 18.91 -23.93 -10.32
C LEU A 165 19.27 -23.53 -11.77
N CYS A 166 19.65 -24.49 -12.60
CA CYS A 166 20.00 -24.25 -14.00
C CYS A 166 18.82 -24.42 -14.96
N GLN A 167 17.73 -25.06 -14.53
CA GLN A 167 16.64 -25.53 -15.41
C GLN A 167 15.90 -24.41 -16.13
N GLY A 168 15.83 -23.21 -15.54
CA GLY A 168 15.26 -22.01 -16.15
C GLY A 168 16.24 -21.11 -16.90
N LEU A 169 17.54 -21.44 -16.93
CA LEU A 169 18.57 -20.63 -17.60
C LEU A 169 19.05 -21.22 -18.92
N VAL A 170 18.71 -22.47 -19.21
CA VAL A 170 19.15 -23.17 -20.42
C VAL A 170 17.94 -23.48 -21.28
N SER A 171 17.92 -22.97 -22.50
CA SER A 171 16.83 -23.20 -23.44
C SER A 171 16.81 -24.65 -23.95
N GLY A 172 15.62 -25.26 -23.94
CA GLY A 172 15.34 -26.54 -24.58
C GLY A 172 15.38 -27.76 -23.64
N PRO A 173 14.57 -28.81 -23.93
CA PRO A 173 14.52 -30.01 -23.11
C PRO A 173 15.88 -30.71 -23.03
N GLY A 174 16.32 -31.00 -21.79
CA GLY A 174 17.61 -31.65 -21.51
C GLY A 174 18.84 -30.74 -21.65
N GLY A 175 18.68 -29.42 -21.81
CA GLY A 175 19.81 -28.49 -21.96
C GLY A 175 20.81 -28.54 -20.79
N VAL A 176 20.31 -28.72 -19.56
CA VAL A 176 21.13 -28.83 -18.34
C VAL A 176 21.93 -30.14 -18.26
N GLU A 177 21.51 -31.19 -18.96
CA GLU A 177 22.24 -32.47 -19.00
C GLU A 177 23.43 -32.43 -19.98
N LYS A 178 23.39 -31.51 -20.96
CA LYS A 178 24.43 -31.34 -21.98
C LYS A 178 25.61 -30.49 -21.52
N ILE A 179 25.49 -29.80 -20.39
CA ILE A 179 26.54 -28.93 -19.84
C ILE A 179 27.41 -29.67 -18.82
N SER A 180 28.70 -29.32 -18.78
CA SER A 180 29.66 -29.89 -17.83
C SER A 180 29.31 -29.56 -16.38
N SER A 181 29.81 -30.36 -15.42
CA SER A 181 29.62 -30.10 -13.99
C SER A 181 30.12 -28.70 -13.58
N VAL A 182 31.27 -28.28 -14.11
CA VAL A 182 31.85 -26.95 -13.86
C VAL A 182 30.94 -25.84 -14.39
N GLN A 183 30.42 -25.98 -15.60
CA GLN A 183 29.47 -25.01 -16.16
C GLN A 183 28.16 -24.96 -15.38
N ARG A 184 27.66 -26.11 -14.90
CA ARG A 184 26.45 -26.20 -14.08
C ARG A 184 26.64 -25.49 -12.74
N SER A 185 27.78 -25.69 -12.07
CA SER A 185 28.12 -24.97 -10.83
C SER A 185 28.20 -23.45 -11.05
N LEU A 186 28.83 -23.01 -12.15
CA LEU A 186 28.92 -21.58 -12.48
C LEU A 186 27.54 -20.95 -12.75
N LEU A 187 26.67 -21.64 -13.50
CA LEU A 187 25.30 -21.18 -13.77
C LEU A 187 24.45 -21.14 -12.49
N ALA A 188 24.53 -22.18 -11.65
CA ALA A 188 23.85 -22.22 -10.36
C ALA A 188 24.30 -21.06 -9.45
N LYS A 189 25.61 -20.77 -9.39
CA LYS A 189 26.14 -19.60 -8.68
C LYS A 189 25.53 -18.29 -9.19
N ARG A 190 25.51 -18.10 -10.52
CA ARG A 190 24.92 -16.90 -11.15
C ARG A 190 23.44 -16.77 -10.81
N ARG A 191 22.69 -17.87 -10.87
CA ARG A 191 21.26 -17.90 -10.51
C ARG A 191 21.04 -17.54 -9.04
N LEU A 192 21.81 -18.12 -8.13
CA LEU A 192 21.72 -17.83 -6.70
C LEU A 192 21.98 -16.35 -6.41
N VAL A 193 22.99 -15.75 -7.06
CA VAL A 193 23.27 -14.31 -6.93
C VAL A 193 22.09 -13.47 -7.43
N GLN A 194 21.46 -13.84 -8.57
CA GLN A 194 20.26 -13.16 -9.06
C GLN A 194 19.11 -13.27 -8.04
N LEU A 195 18.84 -14.46 -7.52
CA LEU A 195 17.79 -14.71 -6.52
C LEU A 195 18.02 -13.88 -5.24
N ILE A 196 19.25 -13.87 -4.73
CA ILE A 196 19.63 -13.07 -3.55
C ILE A 196 19.36 -11.59 -3.80
N ASN A 197 19.87 -11.05 -4.91
CA ASN A 197 19.68 -9.64 -5.25
C ASN A 197 18.20 -9.28 -5.43
N ASN A 198 17.43 -10.16 -6.06
CA ASN A 198 16.01 -9.99 -6.24
C ASN A 198 15.28 -9.95 -4.88
N ARG A 199 15.53 -10.93 -4.01
CA ARG A 199 14.93 -10.96 -2.66
C ARG A 199 15.37 -9.77 -1.82
N ALA A 200 16.60 -9.29 -1.94
CA ALA A 200 17.06 -8.08 -1.28
C ALA A 200 16.28 -6.83 -1.73
N LYS A 201 15.99 -6.69 -3.03
CA LYS A 201 15.14 -5.62 -3.57
C LYS A 201 13.72 -5.71 -3.01
N LEU A 202 13.12 -6.90 -3.01
CA LEU A 202 11.77 -7.12 -2.48
C LEU A 202 11.70 -6.80 -0.98
N LEU A 203 12.71 -7.19 -0.19
CA LEU A 203 12.80 -6.84 1.23
C LEU A 203 12.85 -5.32 1.44
N ALA A 204 13.65 -4.61 0.64
CA ALA A 204 13.75 -3.15 0.71
C ALA A 204 12.40 -2.48 0.41
N LEU A 205 11.70 -2.96 -0.61
CA LEU A 205 10.38 -2.46 -1.00
C LEU A 205 9.31 -2.79 0.06
N CYS A 206 9.29 -4.00 0.62
CA CYS A 206 8.38 -4.35 1.71
C CYS A 206 8.59 -3.46 2.93
N SER A 207 9.85 -3.27 3.37
CA SER A 207 10.17 -2.38 4.48
C SER A 207 9.70 -0.96 4.22
N TYR A 208 9.94 -0.43 3.01
CA TYR A 208 9.48 0.91 2.63
C TYR A 208 7.95 1.05 2.59
N VAL A 209 7.24 0.07 2.03
CA VAL A 209 5.77 0.05 2.03
C VAL A 209 5.23 -0.01 3.46
N ILE A 210 5.83 -0.81 4.34
CA ILE A 210 5.45 -0.89 5.75
C ILE A 210 5.58 0.47 6.44
N GLU A 211 6.74 1.13 6.31
CA GLU A 211 6.99 2.46 6.88
C GLU A 211 5.95 3.48 6.39
N THR A 212 5.68 3.47 5.10
CA THR A 212 4.79 4.44 4.46
C THR A 212 3.32 4.17 4.81
N CYS A 213 2.89 2.91 4.86
CA CYS A 213 1.57 2.52 5.33
C CYS A 213 1.34 2.97 6.78
N LEU A 214 2.31 2.76 7.68
CA LEU A 214 2.21 3.20 9.07
C LEU A 214 2.07 4.72 9.17
N PHE A 215 2.83 5.47 8.37
CA PHE A 215 2.73 6.92 8.34
C PHE A 215 1.35 7.39 7.88
N VAL A 216 0.87 6.85 6.75
CA VAL A 216 -0.44 7.17 6.18
C VAL A 216 -1.57 6.83 7.14
N LEU A 217 -1.53 5.64 7.77
CA LEU A 217 -2.51 5.22 8.77
C LEU A 217 -2.52 6.16 9.97
N TRP A 218 -1.34 6.44 10.55
CA TRP A 218 -1.23 7.33 11.70
C TRP A 218 -1.82 8.72 11.39
N ARG A 219 -1.47 9.32 10.26
CA ARG A 219 -1.97 10.65 9.87
C ARG A 219 -3.48 10.70 9.67
N HIS A 220 -4.06 9.71 9.01
CA HIS A 220 -5.51 9.66 8.83
C HIS A 220 -6.24 9.37 10.13
N LEU A 221 -5.73 8.48 10.97
CA LEU A 221 -6.33 8.19 12.28
C LEU A 221 -6.26 9.41 13.21
N GLU A 222 -5.15 10.14 13.20
CA GLU A 222 -5.01 11.39 13.94
C GLU A 222 -6.06 12.41 13.50
N TYR A 223 -6.26 12.60 12.20
CA TYR A 223 -7.32 13.45 11.66
C TYR A 223 -8.72 12.97 12.09
N TYR A 224 -9.06 11.71 11.80
CA TYR A 224 -10.42 11.21 12.03
C TYR A 224 -10.80 11.11 13.50
N LEU A 225 -9.87 10.76 14.38
CA LEU A 225 -10.18 10.53 15.79
C LEU A 225 -10.03 11.79 16.66
N LEU A 226 -9.21 12.77 16.24
CA LEU A 226 -8.94 13.97 17.05
C LEU A 226 -9.44 15.29 16.46
N HIS A 227 -9.68 15.35 15.14
CA HIS A 227 -9.96 16.63 14.46
C HIS A 227 -11.22 16.63 13.61
N CYS A 228 -11.70 15.46 13.17
CA CYS A 228 -12.92 15.35 12.40
C CYS A 228 -14.14 15.64 13.27
N ILE A 229 -14.92 16.66 12.89
CA ILE A 229 -16.20 16.98 13.54
C ILE A 229 -17.28 16.13 12.84
N PRO A 230 -17.89 15.15 13.53
CA PRO A 230 -18.92 14.31 12.93
C PRO A 230 -20.18 15.14 12.63
N THR A 231 -20.90 14.78 11.57
CA THR A 231 -22.21 15.39 11.30
C THR A 231 -23.30 14.47 11.87
N ASP A 232 -24.07 14.93 12.85
CA ASP A 232 -25.20 14.17 13.39
C ASP A 232 -26.42 14.31 12.44
N PRO A 233 -27.10 13.22 12.06
CA PRO A 233 -28.38 13.31 11.33
C PRO A 233 -29.43 14.16 12.04
N LYS A 234 -29.38 14.32 13.38
CA LYS A 234 -30.34 15.14 14.13
C LYS A 234 -30.14 16.65 13.94
N ASP A 235 -28.93 17.11 13.61
CA ASP A 235 -28.65 18.53 13.33
C ASP A 235 -29.10 18.96 11.92
N SER A 236 -29.52 18.02 11.08
CA SER A 236 -29.98 18.30 9.72
C SER A 236 -31.45 18.73 9.63
N LEU A 237 -32.17 18.81 10.76
CA LEU A 237 -33.57 19.24 10.83
C LEU A 237 -33.76 20.76 11.00
N LEU A 238 -32.69 21.53 11.18
CA LEU A 238 -32.76 23.00 11.21
C LEU A 238 -32.07 23.58 9.97
N PRO A 239 -32.82 23.93 8.89
CA PRO A 239 -32.25 24.70 7.79
C PRO A 239 -32.04 26.14 8.28
N GLY A 240 -30.87 26.44 8.87
CA GLY A 240 -30.53 27.84 9.17
C GLY A 240 -29.36 28.16 10.09
N SER A 241 -28.85 27.23 10.92
CA SER A 241 -27.97 27.66 12.04
C SER A 241 -26.45 27.62 11.77
N THR A 242 -25.97 26.94 10.72
CA THR A 242 -24.50 26.80 10.50
C THR A 242 -23.89 27.82 9.54
N LEU A 243 -24.67 28.70 8.91
CA LEU A 243 -24.15 29.71 7.98
C LEU A 243 -23.56 30.95 8.67
N TYR A 244 -23.77 31.14 9.98
CA TYR A 244 -23.36 32.38 10.68
C TYR A 244 -22.02 32.31 11.43
N ARG A 245 -21.40 31.13 11.62
CA ARG A 245 -20.09 31.03 12.31
C ARG A 245 -18.89 31.03 11.35
N SER A 246 -19.10 31.19 10.05
CA SER A 246 -18.02 31.30 9.06
C SER A 246 -17.68 32.73 8.63
N ARG A 247 -18.33 33.76 9.21
CA ARG A 247 -18.24 35.15 8.73
C ARG A 247 -17.49 36.14 9.65
N LEU A 248 -16.82 35.68 10.71
CA LEU A 248 -16.08 36.58 11.62
C LEU A 248 -14.56 36.37 11.64
N ALA A 249 -14.00 35.63 10.68
CA ALA A 249 -12.56 35.43 10.56
C ALA A 249 -12.03 35.74 9.14
N ASP A 250 -12.64 36.71 8.47
CA ASP A 250 -12.13 37.24 7.20
C ASP A 250 -12.16 38.76 7.24
N ASP A 251 -11.07 39.34 7.75
CA ASP A 251 -10.58 40.61 7.25
C ASP A 251 -9.09 40.70 7.62
N SER A 252 -8.22 40.60 6.61
CA SER A 252 -6.77 40.92 6.57
C SER A 252 -5.77 39.81 6.19
N PHE A 253 -6.16 38.72 5.51
CA PHE A 253 -5.17 37.79 4.91
C PHE A 253 -5.59 37.16 3.56
N SER A 254 -6.24 37.95 2.70
CA SER A 254 -6.88 37.51 1.45
C SER A 254 -5.94 37.44 0.22
N GLY A 255 -4.63 37.18 0.41
CA GLY A 255 -3.65 37.21 -0.69
C GLY A 255 -3.06 35.88 -1.14
N LEU A 256 -3.13 34.82 -0.33
CA LEU A 256 -2.42 33.55 -0.59
C LEU A 256 -3.23 32.27 -0.33
N GLN A 257 -4.55 32.36 -0.12
CA GLN A 257 -5.43 31.20 -0.26
C GLN A 257 -5.67 30.90 -1.74
N ALA A 258 -4.59 30.50 -2.43
CA ALA A 258 -4.66 29.90 -3.74
C ALA A 258 -5.31 28.51 -3.61
N SER A 259 -6.59 28.42 -4.00
CA SER A 259 -7.18 27.27 -4.69
C SER A 259 -6.82 25.89 -4.11
N GLY A 260 -7.06 25.69 -2.81
CA GLY A 260 -6.87 24.40 -2.14
C GLY A 260 -8.15 23.57 -2.21
N GLY A 261 -8.14 22.52 -3.01
CA GLY A 261 -9.28 21.66 -3.29
C GLY A 261 -10.07 21.26 -2.04
N ARG A 262 -11.40 21.44 -2.12
CA ARG A 262 -12.33 20.63 -1.34
C ARG A 262 -11.90 19.19 -1.54
N GLY A 263 -11.37 18.57 -0.48
CA GLY A 263 -11.04 17.16 -0.47
C GLY A 263 -12.22 16.40 -1.07
N LEU A 264 -11.91 15.44 -1.95
CA LEU A 264 -12.83 14.46 -2.53
C LEU A 264 -14.05 14.33 -1.63
N SER A 265 -15.23 14.77 -2.07
CA SER A 265 -16.48 14.85 -1.31
C SER A 265 -16.63 13.64 -0.37
N LEU A 266 -16.02 13.72 0.81
CA LEU A 266 -16.17 12.75 1.86
C LEU A 266 -17.58 13.02 2.32
N SER A 267 -18.49 12.12 2.00
CA SER A 267 -19.80 12.09 2.63
C SER A 267 -19.61 12.44 4.11
N ARG A 268 -20.45 13.36 4.60
CA ARG A 268 -20.54 13.75 6.00
C ARG A 268 -20.25 12.54 6.89
N VAL A 269 -19.09 12.53 7.53
CA VAL A 269 -18.64 11.41 8.36
C VAL A 269 -19.50 11.45 9.63
N SER A 270 -20.24 10.37 9.90
CA SER A 270 -21.07 10.28 11.08
C SER A 270 -20.25 9.83 12.30
N GLN A 271 -20.77 10.05 13.50
CA GLN A 271 -20.13 9.51 14.71
C GLN A 271 -20.10 7.97 14.69
N GLN A 272 -21.10 7.32 14.08
CA GLN A 272 -21.13 5.87 13.92
C GLN A 272 -19.98 5.39 13.03
N ASP A 273 -19.65 6.10 11.95
CA ASP A 273 -18.52 5.75 11.08
C ASP A 273 -17.18 5.83 11.84
N LEU A 274 -17.01 6.85 12.69
CA LEU A 274 -15.80 7.00 13.51
C LEU A 274 -15.68 5.91 14.58
N ASP A 275 -16.79 5.52 15.20
CA ASP A 275 -16.81 4.45 16.19
C ASP A 275 -16.49 3.08 15.54
N LEU A 276 -17.07 2.81 14.38
CA LEU A 276 -16.75 1.62 13.58
C LEU A 276 -15.29 1.62 13.12
N LEU A 277 -14.80 2.73 12.59
CA LEU A 277 -13.39 2.88 12.21
C LEU A 277 -12.45 2.54 13.37
N LYS A 278 -12.72 3.11 14.56
CA LYS A 278 -11.88 2.88 15.73
C LYS A 278 -11.90 1.41 16.14
N SER A 279 -13.08 0.78 16.15
CA SER A 279 -13.25 -0.64 16.47
C SER A 279 -12.50 -1.54 15.47
N ASP A 280 -12.74 -1.34 14.17
CA ASP A 280 -12.13 -2.13 13.11
C ASP A 280 -10.61 -1.99 13.11
N MET A 281 -10.10 -0.78 13.31
CA MET A 281 -8.66 -0.52 13.38
C MET A 281 -8.03 -1.10 14.65
N ALA A 282 -8.72 -1.07 15.79
CA ALA A 282 -8.25 -1.72 17.01
C ALA A 282 -8.17 -3.24 16.86
N ALA A 283 -9.16 -3.85 16.19
CA ALA A 283 -9.17 -5.28 15.91
C ALA A 283 -8.09 -5.66 14.88
N GLY A 284 -8.00 -4.92 13.78
CA GLY A 284 -7.10 -5.21 12.67
C GLY A 284 -5.64 -4.83 12.93
N PHE A 285 -5.38 -3.83 13.78
CA PHE A 285 -4.05 -3.43 14.25
C PHE A 285 -3.74 -4.02 15.64
N GLY A 286 -4.12 -5.28 15.85
CA GLY A 286 -3.92 -6.00 17.11
C GLY A 286 -2.47 -6.36 17.41
N GLU A 287 -2.23 -6.94 18.60
CA GLU A 287 -0.88 -7.22 19.12
C GLU A 287 -0.04 -8.14 18.24
N ALA A 288 -0.67 -9.10 17.55
CA ALA A 288 0.03 -9.99 16.63
C ALA A 288 0.67 -9.24 15.46
N LEU A 289 -0.06 -8.29 14.85
CA LEU A 289 0.48 -7.44 13.79
C LEU A 289 1.57 -6.52 14.35
N GLN A 290 1.34 -5.91 15.51
CA GLN A 290 2.32 -5.03 16.15
C GLN A 290 3.65 -5.74 16.42
N ARG A 291 3.63 -6.95 17.00
CA ARG A 291 4.84 -7.77 17.22
C ARG A 291 5.55 -8.06 15.91
N LYS A 292 4.81 -8.51 14.90
CA LYS A 292 5.35 -8.79 13.57
C LYS A 292 6.05 -7.59 12.95
N LEU A 293 5.49 -6.38 13.09
CA LEU A 293 6.11 -5.14 12.59
C LEU A 293 7.41 -4.79 13.33
N LEU A 294 7.46 -4.99 14.64
CA LEU A 294 8.69 -4.77 15.43
C LEU A 294 9.79 -5.78 15.06
N GLU A 295 9.41 -7.02 14.76
CA GLU A 295 10.35 -8.04 14.26
C GLU A 295 10.93 -7.68 12.88
N VAL A 296 10.13 -7.07 11.99
CA VAL A 296 10.62 -6.52 10.71
C VAL A 296 11.70 -5.47 10.96
N GLU A 297 11.45 -4.52 11.88
CA GLU A 297 12.41 -3.48 12.24
C GLU A 297 13.71 -4.08 12.81
N GLY A 298 13.60 -5.06 13.71
CA GLY A 298 14.76 -5.74 14.28
C GLY A 298 15.59 -6.51 13.25
N SER A 299 14.94 -7.09 12.24
CA SER A 299 15.59 -7.96 11.24
C SER A 299 16.23 -7.18 10.07
N TYR A 300 15.68 -6.01 9.71
CA TYR A 300 16.08 -5.27 8.51
C TYR A 300 16.68 -3.90 8.78
N SER A 301 16.27 -3.23 9.87
CA SER A 301 16.65 -1.83 10.12
C SER A 301 18.02 -1.67 10.76
N GLN A 302 18.70 -2.75 11.15
CA GLN A 302 20.12 -2.68 11.57
C GLN A 302 21.04 -2.16 10.45
N VAL A 303 20.61 -2.24 9.19
CA VAL A 303 21.38 -1.81 8.01
C VAL A 303 21.07 -0.36 7.62
N ARG A 304 20.01 0.28 8.17
CA ARG A 304 19.60 1.65 7.86
C ARG A 304 19.63 2.53 9.11
N SER A 305 20.20 3.73 9.01
CA SER A 305 20.37 4.69 10.13
C SER A 305 19.08 5.21 10.79
N ARG A 306 17.90 4.75 10.37
CA ARG A 306 16.58 5.15 10.90
C ARG A 306 16.10 4.14 11.96
N TYR A 307 16.82 4.07 13.07
CA TYR A 307 16.45 3.23 14.21
C TYR A 307 15.08 3.68 14.75
N THR A 308 14.14 2.75 14.98
CA THR A 308 12.85 2.93 15.72
C THR A 308 11.70 3.68 15.05
N PHE A 309 11.76 3.95 13.73
CA PHE A 309 10.63 4.60 13.05
C PHE A 309 9.33 3.77 13.11
N ILE A 310 9.42 2.46 12.86
CA ILE A 310 8.28 1.55 12.92
C ILE A 310 7.76 1.49 14.35
N GLN A 311 8.65 1.29 15.34
CA GLN A 311 8.28 1.28 16.75
C GLN A 311 7.55 2.57 17.19
N ALA A 312 8.05 3.74 16.77
CA ALA A 312 7.44 5.02 17.10
C ALA A 312 6.02 5.14 16.54
N LEU A 313 5.81 4.77 15.26
CA LEU A 313 4.49 4.82 14.64
C LEU A 313 3.51 3.78 15.20
N VAL A 314 3.97 2.55 15.46
CA VAL A 314 3.18 1.52 16.14
C VAL A 314 2.68 2.03 17.50
N ARG A 315 3.54 2.70 18.27
CA ARG A 315 3.17 3.30 19.57
C ARG A 315 2.13 4.41 19.41
N ARG A 316 2.30 5.30 18.41
CA ARG A 316 1.36 6.40 18.15
C ARG A 316 -0.02 5.89 17.73
N ILE A 317 -0.08 4.98 16.76
CA ILE A 317 -1.34 4.36 16.30
C ILE A 317 -2.04 3.65 17.45
N ARG A 318 -1.31 2.84 18.22
CA ARG A 318 -1.86 2.17 19.40
C ARG A 318 -2.41 3.17 20.43
N GLY A 319 -1.73 4.30 20.63
CA GLY A 319 -2.19 5.38 21.51
C GLY A 319 -3.53 5.94 21.07
N LEU A 320 -3.68 6.27 19.79
CA LEU A 320 -4.94 6.79 19.22
C LEU A 320 -6.10 5.80 19.38
N LEU A 321 -5.85 4.51 19.17
CA LEU A 321 -6.89 3.48 19.24
C LEU A 321 -7.32 3.15 20.69
N ARG A 322 -6.43 3.38 21.67
CA ARG A 322 -6.69 3.10 23.10
C ARG A 322 -7.23 4.30 23.89
N GLN A 323 -7.20 5.51 23.34
CA GLN A 323 -7.70 6.70 24.05
C GLN A 323 -9.18 6.51 24.43
N PRO A 324 -9.57 6.68 25.71
CA PRO A 324 -10.98 6.75 26.07
C PRO A 324 -11.64 7.95 25.38
N LYS A 325 -12.94 7.85 25.06
CA LYS A 325 -13.70 9.00 24.54
C LYS A 325 -13.60 10.13 25.58
N SER A 326 -13.16 11.31 25.18
CA SER A 326 -13.30 12.55 25.97
C SER A 326 -14.72 13.06 25.88
#